data_AF-A0A519HM90-F1
#
_entry.id   AF-A0A519HM90-F1
#
_cell.length_a   1.000
_cell.length_b   1.000
_cell.length_c   1.000
_cell.angle_alpha   90.00
_cell.angle_beta   90.00
_cell.angle_gamma   90.00
#
_symmetry.space_group_name_H-M   'P 1'
#
loop_
_entity.id
_entity.type
_entity.pdbx_description
1 polymer ?
#
loop_
_entity_poly.entity_id
_entity_poly.type
_entity_poly.pdbx_seq_one_letter_code
_entity_poly.pdbx_strand_id
1 'polypeptide(L)'
;GLWRGLTFEVLSLAAWGVAFMAAQWFSPWAAGWLPMGDASPGVRQAAGFALVFIVALFAGGLVAVLARKLMHAMGLSPIDRALGGAFGLTRAMVLLLAFAVVVNLTSMKDSAWWQASVGAPLLTATLQGMKPVMPAKFGSYLP
;
A
#
# COMPACT_ATOMS: atom_id res chain seq x y z
N GLY A 1 6.19 -9.18 5.19
CA GLY A 1 5.88 -9.47 6.59
C GLY A 1 6.97 -10.25 7.29
N LEU A 2 6.88 -11.58 7.31
CA LEU A 2 7.74 -12.46 8.15
C LEU A 2 9.26 -12.28 7.91
N TRP A 3 9.64 -12.01 6.66
CA TRP A 3 11.05 -11.82 6.29
C TRP A 3 11.55 -10.40 6.57
N ARG A 4 10.67 -9.40 6.49
CA ARG A 4 11.01 -7.98 6.56
C ARG A 4 10.88 -7.40 7.99
N GLY A 5 9.97 -7.94 8.81
CA GLY A 5 9.66 -7.41 10.14
C GLY A 5 8.52 -6.38 10.13
N LEU A 6 7.80 -6.23 11.24
CA LEU A 6 6.71 -5.26 11.42
C LEU A 6 7.25 -3.83 11.30
N THR A 7 8.34 -3.52 12.02
CA THR A 7 8.91 -2.17 12.06
C THR A 7 9.22 -1.68 10.65
N PHE A 8 9.82 -2.53 9.82
CA PHE A 8 10.12 -2.18 8.44
C PHE A 8 8.84 -1.92 7.63
N GLU A 9 7.83 -2.80 7.75
CA GLU A 9 6.57 -2.69 6.99
C GLU A 9 5.80 -1.43 7.36
N VAL A 10 5.64 -1.15 8.66
CA VAL A 10 4.92 0.02 9.16
C VAL A 10 5.63 1.32 8.78
N LEU A 11 6.95 1.39 8.99
CA LEU A 11 7.72 2.58 8.62
C LEU A 11 7.75 2.80 7.11
N SER A 12 7.81 1.73 6.30
CA SER A 12 7.72 1.86 4.84
C SER A 12 6.36 2.39 4.40
N LEU A 13 5.28 1.93 5.04
CA LEU A 13 3.93 2.43 4.75
C LEU A 13 3.77 3.90 5.19
N ALA A 14 4.28 4.25 6.37
CA ALA A 14 4.30 5.62 6.86
C ALA A 14 5.12 6.53 5.93
N ALA A 15 6.26 6.06 5.42
CA ALA A 15 7.10 6.79 4.48
C ALA A 15 6.35 7.17 3.20
N TRP A 16 5.43 6.33 2.71
CA TRP A 16 4.56 6.69 1.57
C TRP A 16 3.68 7.90 1.87
N GLY A 17 3.03 7.94 3.04
CA GLY A 17 2.19 9.07 3.46
C GLY A 17 2.99 10.35 3.66
N VAL A 18 4.14 10.26 4.35
CA VAL A 18 5.05 11.38 4.57
C VAL A 18 5.62 11.90 3.24
N ALA A 19 6.03 10.99 2.35
CA ALA A 19 6.55 11.36 1.03
C ALA A 19 5.48 12.08 0.19
N PHE A 20 4.23 11.61 0.22
CA PHE A 20 3.13 12.28 -0.48
C PHE A 20 2.91 13.69 0.07
N MET A 21 2.88 13.86 1.40
CA MET A 21 2.71 15.17 2.03
C MET A 21 3.87 16.12 1.70
N ALA A 22 5.11 15.61 1.76
CA ALA A 22 6.29 16.36 1.38
C ALA A 22 6.23 16.77 -0.10
N ALA A 23 5.84 15.87 -0.99
CA ALA A 23 5.68 16.16 -2.40
C ALA A 23 4.61 17.23 -2.65
N GLN A 24 3.50 17.22 -1.91
CA GLN A 24 2.49 18.29 -2.00
C GLN A 24 3.07 19.67 -1.65
N TRP A 25 3.84 19.77 -0.56
CA TRP A 25 4.39 21.06 -0.12
C TRP A 25 5.60 21.55 -0.90
N PHE A 26 6.51 20.66 -1.25
CA PHE A 26 7.80 21.04 -1.86
C PHE A 26 7.82 20.91 -3.38
N SER A 27 6.79 20.36 -4.02
CA SER A 27 6.73 20.26 -5.48
C SER A 27 6.84 21.60 -6.22
N PRO A 28 6.23 22.72 -5.78
CA PRO A 28 6.38 23.99 -6.48
C PRO A 28 7.81 24.52 -6.41
N TRP A 29 8.46 24.36 -5.24
CA TRP A 29 9.85 24.73 -5.06
C TRP A 29 10.75 23.88 -5.98
N ALA A 30 10.63 22.55 -5.93
CA ALA A 30 11.41 21.65 -6.77
C ALA A 30 11.17 21.87 -8.28
N ALA A 31 9.94 22.17 -8.68
CA ALA A 31 9.58 22.49 -10.07
C ALA A 31 10.33 23.71 -10.61
N GLY A 32 10.63 24.70 -9.76
CA GLY A 32 11.38 25.91 -10.14
C GLY A 32 12.85 25.64 -10.50
N TRP A 33 13.45 24.59 -9.94
CA TRP A 33 14.85 24.22 -10.20
C TRP A 33 15.02 23.29 -11.39
N LEU A 34 13.94 22.70 -11.91
CA LEU A 34 14.01 21.72 -12.97
C LEU A 34 14.17 22.39 -14.35
N PRO A 35 15.24 22.09 -15.10
CA PRO A 35 15.48 22.67 -16.42
C PRO A 35 14.59 22.00 -17.47
N MET A 36 13.33 22.41 -17.54
CA MET A 36 12.32 21.82 -18.44
C MET A 36 11.93 22.71 -19.63
N GLY A 37 12.71 23.76 -19.94
CA GLY A 37 12.49 24.61 -21.11
C GLY A 37 11.05 25.14 -21.20
N ASP A 38 10.39 24.88 -22.33
CA ASP A 38 9.01 25.29 -22.64
C ASP A 38 7.94 24.30 -22.14
N ALA A 39 8.29 23.35 -21.27
CA ALA A 39 7.30 22.44 -20.69
C ALA A 39 6.20 23.22 -19.97
N SER A 40 4.96 22.75 -20.15
CA SER A 40 3.79 23.39 -19.56
C SER A 40 3.87 23.43 -18.02
N PRO A 41 3.24 24.42 -17.37
CA PRO A 41 3.26 24.54 -15.92
C PRO A 41 2.79 23.27 -15.20
N GLY A 42 1.78 22.58 -15.76
CA GLY A 42 1.28 21.32 -15.21
C GLY A 42 2.30 20.18 -15.26
N VAL A 43 3.02 20.03 -16.39
CA VAL A 43 4.08 19.02 -16.53
C VAL A 43 5.23 19.31 -15.58
N ARG A 44 5.63 20.58 -15.47
CA ARG A 44 6.72 21.00 -14.58
C ARG A 44 6.39 20.71 -13.12
N GLN A 45 5.16 21.03 -12.70
CA GLN A 45 4.66 20.74 -11.37
C GLN A 45 4.62 19.23 -11.07
N ALA A 46 4.12 18.44 -12.02
CA ALA A 46 4.06 16.99 -11.88
C ALA A 46 5.46 16.37 -11.73
N ALA A 47 6.44 16.85 -12.50
CA ALA A 47 7.82 16.40 -12.38
C ALA A 47 8.48 16.85 -11.06
N GLY A 48 8.20 18.07 -10.57
CA GLY A 48 8.63 18.52 -9.24
C GLY A 48 8.04 17.64 -8.12
N PHE A 49 6.76 17.29 -8.23
CA PHE A 49 6.10 16.35 -7.33
C PHE A 49 6.76 14.98 -7.35
N ALA A 50 6.95 14.40 -8.54
CA ALA A 50 7.58 13.10 -8.69
C ALA A 50 9.00 13.09 -8.09
N LEU A 51 9.79 14.14 -8.32
CA LEU A 51 11.14 14.26 -7.78
C LEU A 51 11.14 14.25 -6.25
N VAL A 52 10.36 15.14 -5.62
CA VAL A 52 10.30 15.23 -4.15
C VAL A 52 9.78 13.92 -3.56
N PHE A 53 8.72 13.36 -4.17
CA PHE A 53 8.12 12.11 -3.73
C PHE A 53 9.14 10.96 -3.70
N ILE A 54 9.89 10.79 -4.80
CA ILE A 54 10.92 9.76 -4.92
C ILE A 54 12.03 9.97 -3.89
N VAL A 55 12.55 11.19 -3.76
CA VAL A 55 13.60 11.51 -2.78
C VAL A 55 13.14 11.22 -1.35
N ALA A 56 11.92 11.64 -1.00
CA ALA A 56 11.35 11.41 0.33
C ALA A 56 11.09 9.92 0.59
N LEU A 57 10.66 9.15 -0.41
CA LEU A 57 10.53 7.69 -0.29
C LEU A 57 11.87 7.01 -0.02
N PHE A 58 12.94 7.41 -0.72
CA PHE A 58 14.28 6.87 -0.47
C PHE A 58 14.77 7.22 0.93
N ALA A 59 14.59 8.46 1.37
CA ALA A 59 14.95 8.89 2.73
C ALA A 59 14.17 8.09 3.79
N GLY A 60 12.85 7.95 3.64
CA GLY A 60 12.02 7.17 4.55
C GLY A 60 12.37 5.67 4.53
N GLY A 61 12.70 5.13 3.37
CA GLY A 61 13.19 3.74 3.22
C GLY A 61 14.52 3.52 3.97
N LEU A 62 15.44 4.48 3.89
CA LEU A 62 16.70 4.42 4.65
C LEU A 62 16.42 4.42 6.16
N VAL A 63 15.52 5.29 6.64
CA VAL A 63 15.08 5.32 8.05
C VAL A 63 14.50 3.96 8.47
N ALA A 64 13.64 3.36 7.63
CA ALA A 64 13.07 2.04 7.91
C ALA A 64 14.14 0.94 8.00
N VAL A 65 15.16 0.97 7.14
CA VAL A 65 16.30 0.03 7.20
C VAL A 65 17.10 0.22 8.50
N LEU A 66 17.38 1.46 8.88
CA LEU A 66 18.12 1.76 10.12
C LEU A 66 17.33 1.31 11.36
N ALA A 67 16.03 1.61 11.43
CA ALA A 67 15.16 1.16 12.50
C ALA A 67 15.12 -0.36 12.62
N ARG A 68 15.06 -1.08 11.48
CA ARG A 68 15.13 -2.54 11.47
C ARG A 68 16.46 -3.07 12.02
N LYS A 69 17.58 -2.42 11.72
CA LYS A 69 18.90 -2.78 12.27
C LYS A 69 18.93 -2.58 13.79
N LEU A 70 18.31 -1.51 14.32
CA LEU A 70 18.17 -1.31 15.76
C LEU A 70 17.35 -2.42 16.43
N MET A 71 16.26 -2.87 15.81
CA MET A 71 15.48 -4.02 16.32
C MET A 71 16.33 -5.29 16.40
N HIS A 72 17.22 -5.51 15.43
CA HIS A 72 18.15 -6.64 15.45
C HIS A 72 19.19 -6.49 16.57
N ALA A 73 19.74 -5.29 16.77
CA ALA A 73 20.71 -5.03 17.83
C ALA A 73 20.13 -5.24 19.24
N MET A 74 18.84 -4.97 19.43
CA MET A 74 18.14 -5.21 20.69
C MET A 74 17.68 -6.66 20.90
N GLY A 75 17.95 -7.58 19.95
CA GLY A 75 17.52 -8.97 20.04
C GLY A 75 16.01 -9.20 19.83
N LEU A 76 15.25 -8.16 19.44
CA LEU A 76 13.79 -8.22 19.25
C LEU A 76 13.38 -8.76 17.87
N SER A 77 14.34 -9.22 17.05
CA SER A 77 14.11 -9.69 15.68
C SER A 77 13.03 -10.79 15.55
N PRO A 78 12.94 -11.82 16.44
CA PRO A 78 11.90 -12.83 16.33
C PRO A 78 10.48 -12.26 16.48
N ILE A 79 10.29 -11.36 17.45
CA ILE A 79 8.99 -10.71 17.72
C ILE A 79 8.63 -9.78 16.55
N ASP A 80 9.57 -8.96 16.10
CA ASP A 80 9.39 -8.08 14.94
C ASP A 80 8.98 -8.87 13.68
N ARG A 81 9.62 -10.03 13.44
CA ARG A 81 9.29 -10.91 12.31
C ARG A 81 7.91 -11.55 12.46
N ALA A 82 7.56 -12.07 13.63
CA ALA A 82 6.25 -12.67 13.89
C ALA A 82 5.12 -11.66 13.66
N LEU A 83 5.23 -10.48 14.26
CA LEU A 83 4.27 -9.39 14.07
C LEU A 83 4.24 -8.91 12.62
N GLY A 84 5.40 -8.85 11.96
CA GLY A 84 5.49 -8.55 10.53
C GLY A 84 4.76 -9.57 9.69
N GLY A 85 4.84 -10.86 10.05
CA GLY A 85 4.07 -11.95 9.45
C GLY A 85 2.57 -11.70 9.55
N ALA A 86 2.07 -11.43 10.75
CA ALA A 86 0.66 -11.13 10.98
C ALA A 86 0.19 -9.90 10.18
N PHE A 87 0.93 -8.80 10.23
CA PHE A 87 0.63 -7.60 9.43
C PHE A 87 0.62 -7.88 7.93
N GLY A 88 1.59 -8.67 7.45
CA GLY A 88 1.67 -9.09 6.05
C GLY A 88 0.47 -9.93 5.61
N LEU A 89 -0.02 -10.82 6.48
CA LEU A 89 -1.23 -11.60 6.24
C LEU A 89 -2.47 -10.71 6.19
N THR A 90 -2.62 -9.78 7.12
CA THR A 90 -3.72 -8.81 7.11
C THR A 90 -3.72 -8.00 5.81
N ARG A 91 -2.57 -7.47 5.40
CA ARG A 91 -2.42 -6.73 4.14
C ARG A 91 -2.78 -7.60 2.93
N ALA A 92 -2.27 -8.83 2.87
CA ALA A 92 -2.58 -9.76 1.78
C ALA A 92 -4.08 -10.07 1.72
N MET A 93 -4.72 -10.28 2.87
CA MET A 93 -6.16 -10.49 2.95
C MET A 93 -6.94 -9.29 2.41
N VAL A 94 -6.58 -8.06 2.82
CA VAL A 94 -7.22 -6.83 2.30
C VAL A 94 -7.09 -6.74 0.78
N LEU A 95 -5.91 -7.02 0.22
CA LEU A 95 -5.69 -6.99 -1.23
C LEU A 95 -6.49 -8.07 -1.97
N LEU A 96 -6.55 -9.29 -1.42
CA LEU A 96 -7.34 -10.39 -1.99
C LEU A 96 -8.85 -10.10 -1.93
N LEU A 97 -9.33 -9.49 -0.85
CA LEU A 97 -10.73 -9.07 -0.73
C LEU A 97 -11.05 -7.95 -1.74
N ALA A 98 -10.18 -6.96 -1.89
CA ALA A 98 -10.35 -5.93 -2.91
C ALA A 98 -10.38 -6.53 -4.33
N PHE A 99 -9.51 -7.49 -4.62
CA PHE A 99 -9.54 -8.24 -5.88
C PHE A 99 -10.85 -9.01 -6.07
N ALA A 100 -11.31 -9.73 -5.04
CA ALA A 100 -12.57 -10.46 -5.07
C ALA A 100 -13.77 -9.55 -5.31
N VAL A 101 -13.78 -8.33 -4.76
CA VAL A 101 -14.81 -7.32 -5.06
C VAL A 101 -14.79 -6.97 -6.54
N VAL A 102 -13.63 -6.67 -7.13
CA VAL A 102 -13.51 -6.36 -8.57
C VAL A 102 -14.00 -7.52 -9.44
N VAL A 103 -13.67 -8.76 -9.09
CA VAL A 103 -14.13 -9.95 -9.82
C VAL A 103 -15.65 -10.11 -9.71
N ASN A 104 -16.24 -9.91 -8.54
CA ASN A 104 -17.70 -10.02 -8.33
C ASN A 104 -18.49 -8.89 -9.00
N LEU A 105 -17.87 -7.72 -9.17
CA LEU A 105 -18.46 -6.58 -9.89
C LEU A 105 -18.38 -6.71 -11.42
N THR A 106 -17.69 -7.72 -11.93
CA THR A 106 -17.51 -7.96 -13.36
C THR A 106 -18.01 -9.34 -13.75
N SER A 107 -18.12 -9.63 -15.05
CA SER A 107 -18.47 -10.98 -15.54
C SER A 107 -17.39 -12.02 -15.27
N MET A 108 -16.26 -11.64 -14.65
CA MET A 108 -15.17 -12.56 -14.32
C MET A 108 -15.56 -13.55 -13.22
N LYS A 109 -16.58 -13.27 -12.40
CA LYS A 109 -17.08 -14.22 -11.40
C LYS A 109 -17.52 -15.57 -11.99
N ASP A 110 -17.98 -15.59 -13.24
CA ASP A 110 -18.48 -16.79 -13.91
C ASP A 110 -17.38 -17.52 -14.70
N SER A 111 -16.14 -17.01 -14.66
CA SER A 111 -15.02 -17.61 -15.36
C SER A 111 -14.54 -18.91 -14.70
N ALA A 112 -14.09 -19.87 -15.52
CA ALA A 112 -13.64 -21.17 -15.04
C ALA A 112 -12.47 -21.09 -14.04
N TRP A 113 -11.54 -20.14 -14.22
CA TRP A 113 -10.40 -20.00 -13.31
C TRP A 113 -10.81 -19.49 -11.92
N TRP A 114 -11.81 -18.61 -11.84
CA TRP A 114 -12.31 -18.10 -10.57
C TRP A 114 -13.13 -19.17 -9.84
N GLN A 115 -14.03 -19.86 -10.55
CA GLN A 115 -14.86 -20.92 -9.98
C GLN A 115 -14.03 -22.14 -9.54
N ALA A 116 -12.95 -22.48 -10.24
CA ALA A 116 -12.03 -23.55 -9.85
C ALA A 116 -11.07 -23.15 -8.71
N SER A 117 -11.04 -21.88 -8.29
CA SER A 117 -10.10 -21.41 -7.28
C SER A 117 -10.52 -21.82 -5.86
N VAL A 118 -9.61 -22.48 -5.13
CA VAL A 118 -9.81 -22.88 -3.72
C VAL A 118 -10.11 -21.66 -2.82
N GLY A 119 -9.55 -20.49 -3.12
CA GLY A 119 -9.73 -19.28 -2.32
C GLY A 119 -11.01 -18.50 -2.61
N ALA A 120 -11.63 -18.67 -3.78
CA ALA A 120 -12.80 -17.87 -4.19
C ALA A 120 -14.01 -18.02 -3.25
N PRO A 121 -14.37 -19.24 -2.78
CA PRO A 121 -15.45 -19.41 -1.80
C PRO A 121 -15.16 -18.71 -0.47
N LEU A 122 -13.93 -18.83 0.06
CA LEU A 122 -13.53 -18.22 1.33
C LEU A 122 -13.59 -16.69 1.24
N LEU A 123 -13.07 -16.10 0.16
CA LEU A 123 -13.10 -14.65 -0.05
C LEU A 123 -14.54 -14.14 -0.19
N THR A 124 -15.39 -14.85 -0.93
CA THR A 124 -16.81 -14.47 -1.12
C THR A 124 -17.58 -14.55 0.20
N ALA A 125 -17.39 -15.62 0.98
CA ALA A 125 -18.00 -15.76 2.31
C ALA A 125 -17.54 -14.65 3.27
N THR A 126 -16.25 -14.31 3.24
CA THR A 126 -15.69 -13.22 4.05
C THR A 126 -16.32 -11.88 3.67
N LEU A 127 -16.46 -11.59 2.38
CA LEU A 127 -17.14 -10.37 1.90
C LEU A 127 -18.60 -10.31 2.37
N GLN A 128 -19.34 -11.42 2.27
CA GLN A 128 -20.72 -11.49 2.76
C GLN A 128 -20.83 -11.21 4.26
N GLY A 129 -19.91 -11.77 5.06
CA GLY A 129 -19.83 -11.51 6.49
C GLY A 129 -19.49 -10.05 6.86
N MET A 130 -18.88 -9.29 5.94
CA MET A 130 -18.54 -7.88 6.14
C MET A 130 -19.67 -6.91 5.76
N LYS A 131 -20.72 -7.35 5.06
CA LYS A 131 -21.90 -6.53 4.71
C LYS A 131 -22.49 -5.72 5.88
N PRO A 132 -22.69 -6.27 7.10
CA PRO A 132 -23.29 -5.51 8.21
C PRO A 132 -22.39 -4.39 8.77
N VAL A 133 -21.08 -4.44 8.52
CA VAL A 133 -20.11 -3.45 9.01
C VAL A 133 -19.80 -2.38 7.94
N MET A 134 -20.20 -2.62 6.69
CA MET A 134 -19.92 -1.74 5.57
C MET A 134 -20.92 -0.57 5.50
N PRO A 135 -20.46 0.66 5.15
CA PRO A 135 -21.37 1.75 4.84
C PRO A 135 -22.32 1.36 3.70
N ALA A 136 -23.59 1.77 3.76
CA ALA A 136 -24.64 1.33 2.82
C ALA A 136 -24.25 1.46 1.34
N LYS A 137 -23.44 2.47 0.96
CA LYS A 137 -22.94 2.66 -0.40
C LYS A 137 -21.98 1.57 -0.88
N PHE A 138 -21.24 0.93 0.00
CA PHE A 138 -20.30 -0.15 -0.34
C PHE A 138 -20.96 -1.53 -0.23
N GLY A 139 -21.95 -1.69 0.65
CA GLY A 139 -22.71 -2.94 0.80
C GLY A 139 -23.45 -3.36 -0.48
N SER A 140 -23.90 -2.39 -1.29
CA SER A 140 -24.58 -2.64 -2.57
C SER A 140 -23.68 -3.26 -3.65
N TYR A 141 -22.36 -3.15 -3.50
CA TYR A 141 -21.36 -3.67 -4.45
C TYR A 141 -20.82 -5.04 -4.04
N LEU A 142 -21.25 -5.58 -2.89
CA LEU A 142 -20.84 -6.92 -2.45
C LEU A 142 -21.84 -8.00 -2.90
N PRO A 143 -21.34 -9.19 -3.30
CA PRO A 143 -22.19 -10.34 -3.63
C PRO A 143 -23.02 -10.79 -2.44
#